data_AF-A0A512BL27-F1
#
_entry.id   AF-A0A512BL27-F1
#
_cell.length_a   1.000
_cell.length_b   1.000
_cell.length_c   1.000
_cell.angle_alpha   90.00
_cell.angle_beta   90.00
_cell.angle_gamma   90.00
#
_symmetry.space_group_name_H-M   'P 1'
#
loop_
_entity.id
_entity.type
_entity.pdbx_description
1 polymer ?
#
loop_
_entity_poly.entity_id
_entity_poly.type
_entity_poly.pdbx_seq_one_letter_code
_entity_poly.pdbx_strand_id
1 'polypeptide(L)'
;MDAVYAAGSLPIAADDQTTKMMATRLTIFGFVVIDEVQSDGSARRLRPSEAIHASTVHPWRVSKPSSRYRVDDSLPVSDRDLFAAQHA
;
A
#
# COMPACT_ATOMS: atom_id res chain seq x y z
N MET A 1 0.70 8.26 -21.50
CA MET A 1 0.77 7.25 -20.41
C MET A 1 0.79 8.05 -19.11
N ASP A 2 -0.33 8.71 -18.78
CA ASP A 2 -0.31 9.94 -17.95
C ASP A 2 -1.44 10.07 -16.91
N ALA A 3 -2.30 9.06 -16.74
CA ALA A 3 -3.47 9.19 -15.86
C ALA A 3 -3.29 8.60 -14.44
N VAL A 4 -2.19 7.88 -14.17
CA VAL A 4 -2.10 7.01 -12.97
C VAL A 4 -1.33 7.65 -11.81
N TYR A 5 -0.61 8.76 -12.03
CA TYR A 5 0.17 9.43 -10.97
C TYR A 5 -0.57 10.56 -10.23
N ALA A 6 -1.75 10.98 -10.69
CA ALA A 6 -2.38 12.21 -10.20
C ALA A 6 -3.16 12.07 -8.87
N ALA A 7 -3.53 10.87 -8.44
CA ALA A 7 -4.52 10.69 -7.35
C ALA A 7 -3.93 10.44 -5.95
N GLY A 8 -2.60 10.43 -5.78
CA GLY A 8 -1.98 10.07 -4.49
C GLY A 8 -2.27 8.63 -4.03
N SER A 9 -2.79 7.78 -4.92
CA SER A 9 -3.13 6.39 -4.67
C SER A 9 -2.85 5.52 -5.89
N LEU A 10 -2.34 4.31 -5.67
CA LEU A 10 -2.15 3.26 -6.67
C LEU A 10 -3.40 2.38 -6.75
N PRO A 11 -4.09 2.28 -7.91
CA PRO A 11 -5.17 1.31 -8.08
C PRO A 11 -4.60 -0.10 -8.24
N ILE A 12 -5.23 -1.08 -7.61
CA ILE A 12 -4.96 -2.52 -7.76
C ILE A 12 -6.23 -3.19 -8.24
N ALA A 13 -6.12 -3.97 -9.33
CA ALA A 13 -7.25 -4.71 -9.88
C ALA A 13 -7.76 -5.77 -8.91
N ALA A 14 -9.02 -6.19 -9.10
CA ALA A 14 -9.66 -7.16 -8.22
C ALA A 14 -8.92 -8.51 -8.22
N ASP A 15 -8.52 -8.96 -9.41
CA ASP A 15 -7.87 -10.22 -9.75
C ASP A 15 -6.34 -10.22 -9.53
N ASP A 16 -5.72 -9.07 -9.27
CA ASP A 16 -4.29 -8.98 -8.98
C ASP A 16 -3.98 -9.41 -7.53
N GLN A 17 -4.03 -10.74 -7.32
CA GLN A 17 -3.78 -11.35 -6.01
C GLN A 17 -2.36 -11.10 -5.50
N THR A 18 -1.37 -11.10 -6.40
CA THR A 18 0.03 -10.92 -6.05
C THR A 18 0.27 -9.55 -5.45
N THR A 19 -0.22 -8.49 -6.09
CA THR A 19 -0.07 -7.12 -5.58
C THR A 19 -0.91 -6.90 -4.33
N LYS A 20 -2.12 -7.49 -4.23
CA LYS A 20 -2.93 -7.46 -3.01
C LYS A 20 -2.24 -8.10 -1.81
N MET A 21 -1.62 -9.26 -2.00
CA MET A 21 -0.85 -9.92 -0.92
C MET A 21 0.29 -9.03 -0.40
N MET A 22 1.00 -8.35 -1.30
CA MET A 22 2.05 -7.41 -0.90
C MET A 22 1.47 -6.19 -0.19
N ALA A 23 0.40 -5.58 -0.71
CA ALA A 23 -0.28 -4.46 -0.07
C ALA A 23 -0.77 -4.82 1.35
N THR A 24 -1.32 -6.02 1.54
CA THR A 24 -1.74 -6.53 2.85
C THR A 24 -0.58 -6.60 3.85
N ARG A 25 0.61 -7.03 3.41
CA ARG A 25 1.81 -7.03 4.27
C ARG A 25 2.22 -5.60 4.64
N LEU A 26 2.22 -4.70 3.66
CA LEU A 26 2.61 -3.31 3.87
C LEU A 26 1.66 -2.54 4.78
N THR A 27 0.34 -2.83 4.74
CA THR A 27 -0.63 -2.20 5.67
C THR A 27 -0.48 -2.70 7.10
N ILE A 28 -0.11 -3.97 7.31
CA ILE A 28 0.18 -4.52 8.65
C ILE A 28 1.34 -3.75 9.30
N PHE A 29 2.38 -3.43 8.53
CA PHE A 29 3.52 -2.64 8.99
C PHE A 29 3.24 -1.13 9.03
N GLY A 30 2.07 -0.68 8.59
CA GLY A 30 1.67 0.73 8.60
C GLY A 30 2.31 1.58 7.50
N PHE A 31 2.89 0.98 6.46
CA PHE A 31 3.49 1.72 5.34
C PHE A 31 2.46 2.27 4.35
N VAL A 32 1.32 1.61 4.23
CA VAL A 32 0.24 1.99 3.32
C VAL A 32 -1.10 1.86 4.01
N VAL A 33 -2.09 2.57 3.47
CA VAL A 33 -3.50 2.33 3.78
C VAL A 33 -4.22 1.80 2.56
N ILE A 34 -5.21 0.95 2.78
CA ILE A 34 -5.95 0.27 1.71
C ILE A 34 -7.42 0.66 1.80
N ASP A 35 -7.95 1.16 0.70
CA ASP A 35 -9.37 1.41 0.50
C ASP A 35 -9.91 0.43 -0.54
N GLU A 36 -10.91 -0.36 -0.18
CA GLU A 36 -11.64 -1.25 -1.09
C GLU A 36 -12.69 -0.45 -1.84
N VAL A 37 -12.63 -0.48 -3.18
CA VAL A 37 -13.59 0.22 -4.04
C VAL A 37 -14.80 -0.68 -4.25
N GLN A 38 -15.93 -0.26 -3.71
CA GLN A 38 -17.20 -0.99 -3.80
C GLN A 38 -17.82 -0.86 -5.20
N SER A 39 -18.80 -1.70 -5.52
CA SER A 39 -19.45 -1.70 -6.84
C SER A 39 -20.19 -0.39 -7.18
N ASP A 40 -20.58 0.39 -6.17
CA ASP A 40 -21.19 1.71 -6.32
C ASP A 40 -20.16 2.85 -6.54
N GLY A 41 -18.86 2.51 -6.58
CA GLY A 41 -17.75 3.45 -6.72
C GLY A 41 -17.30 4.11 -5.41
N SER A 42 -17.96 3.82 -4.29
CA SER A 42 -17.52 4.28 -2.97
C SER A 42 -16.25 3.55 -2.52
N ALA A 43 -15.49 4.16 -1.62
CA ALA A 43 -14.25 3.61 -1.08
C ALA A 43 -14.41 3.31 0.42
N ARG A 44 -14.10 2.08 0.82
CA ARG A 44 -14.16 1.63 2.22
C ARG A 44 -12.77 1.30 2.74
N ARG A 45 -12.33 1.99 3.79
CA ARG A 45 -11.06 1.71 4.48
C ARG A 45 -11.05 0.30 5.07
N LEU A 46 -10.04 -0.50 4.71
CA LEU A 46 -9.80 -1.80 5.31
C LEU A 46 -8.85 -1.67 6.51
N ARG A 47 -9.18 -2.33 7.62
CA ARG A 47 -8.24 -2.62 8.69
C ARG A 47 -7.26 -3.71 8.25
N PRO A 48 -6.06 -3.82 8.85
CA PRO A 48 -5.12 -4.89 8.51
C PRO A 48 -5.71 -6.30 8.64
N SER A 49 -6.52 -6.55 9.69
CA SER A 49 -7.22 -7.83 9.88
C SER A 49 -8.25 -8.12 8.78
N GLU A 50 -8.88 -7.09 8.23
CA GLU A 50 -9.82 -7.23 7.12
C GLU A 50 -9.06 -7.47 5.81
N ALA A 51 -7.95 -6.76 5.55
CA ALA A 51 -7.16 -6.91 4.34
C ALA A 51 -6.55 -8.31 4.15
N ILE A 52 -6.31 -9.05 5.24
CA ILE A 52 -5.87 -10.46 5.20
C ILE A 52 -6.98 -11.39 4.67
N HIS A 53 -8.23 -11.10 5.01
CA HIS A 53 -9.39 -11.92 4.68
C HIS A 53 -10.22 -11.33 3.52
N ALA A 54 -9.86 -10.14 3.04
CA ALA A 54 -10.65 -9.39 2.09
C ALA A 54 -10.73 -10.12 0.75
N SER A 55 -11.95 -10.14 0.22
CA SER A 55 -12.29 -10.84 -1.00
C SER A 55 -11.50 -10.29 -2.20
N THR A 56 -11.14 -11.16 -3.13
CA THR A 56 -10.56 -10.76 -4.43
C THR A 56 -11.59 -10.14 -5.37
N VAL A 57 -12.85 -9.99 -4.95
CA VAL A 57 -13.95 -9.52 -5.81
C VAL A 57 -13.88 -8.02 -6.12
N HIS A 58 -13.33 -7.19 -5.21
CA HIS A 58 -13.32 -5.73 -5.38
C HIS A 58 -11.91 -5.18 -5.63
N PRO A 59 -11.75 -4.17 -6.50
CA PRO A 59 -10.47 -3.50 -6.69
C PRO A 59 -10.09 -2.69 -5.44
N TRP A 60 -8.79 -2.48 -5.23
CA TRP A 60 -8.27 -1.71 -4.12
C TRP A 60 -7.64 -0.40 -4.60
N ARG A 61 -7.57 0.58 -3.70
CA ARG A 61 -6.73 1.76 -3.80
C ARG A 61 -5.76 1.74 -2.64
N VAL A 62 -4.47 1.83 -2.94
CA VAL A 62 -3.40 1.87 -1.94
C VAL A 62 -2.82 3.27 -1.91
N SER A 63 -2.75 3.88 -0.74
CA SER A 63 -2.21 5.24 -0.58
C SER A 63 -1.27 5.33 0.62
N LYS A 64 -0.51 6.43 0.68
CA LYS A 64 0.34 6.73 1.83
C LYS A 64 -0.54 7.09 3.05
N PRO A 65 -0.22 6.62 4.27
CA PRO A 65 -0.93 7.05 5.47
C PRO A 65 -0.80 8.56 5.69
N SER A 66 -1.87 9.23 6.11
CA SER A 66 -1.89 10.67 6.37
C SER A 66 -1.25 11.07 7.71
N SER A 67 -0.93 10.12 8.58
CA SER A 67 -0.45 10.38 9.95
C SER A 67 0.93 9.80 10.22
N ARG A 68 1.81 10.69 10.71
CA ARG A 68 3.05 10.57 11.52
C ARG A 68 3.66 9.20 11.88
N TYR A 69 3.70 8.22 10.99
CA TYR A 69 4.96 7.49 10.91
C TYR A 69 5.97 8.49 10.34
N ARG A 70 6.76 9.14 11.22
CA ARG A 70 8.08 9.56 10.79
C ARG A 70 8.77 8.25 10.40
N VAL A 71 8.66 7.88 9.13
CA VAL A 71 9.86 7.42 8.44
C VAL A 71 10.77 8.63 8.57
N ASP A 72 11.54 8.68 9.66
CA ASP A 72 12.68 9.57 9.67
C ASP A 72 13.49 9.19 8.41
N ASP A 73 13.94 10.17 7.64
CA ASP A 73 14.85 9.88 6.52
C ASP A 73 16.16 9.22 7.02
N SER A 74 16.34 9.10 8.34
CA SER A 74 17.28 8.15 8.91
C SER A 74 16.80 6.70 8.71
N LEU A 75 17.39 6.04 7.72
CA LEU A 75 17.49 4.58 7.73
C LEU A 75 17.92 4.12 9.14
N PRO A 76 17.27 3.10 9.73
CA PRO A 76 17.78 2.44 10.92
C PRO A 76 19.25 2.12 10.72
N VAL A 77 20.08 2.31 11.75
CA VAL A 77 21.54 2.10 11.62
C VAL A 77 21.86 0.69 11.10
N SER A 78 21.04 -0.31 11.46
CA SER A 78 21.13 -1.69 10.96
C SER A 78 20.93 -1.84 9.44
N ASP A 79 20.21 -0.92 8.81
CA ASP A 79 19.72 -1.07 7.44
C ASP A 79 20.59 -0.29 6.43
N ARG A 80 21.54 0.52 6.93
CA ARG A 80 22.41 1.36 6.08
C ARG A 80 23.26 0.57 5.10
N ASP A 81 23.83 -0.56 5.55
CA ASP A 81 24.72 -1.37 4.72
C ASP A 81 23.97 -2.06 3.57
N LEU A 82 22.68 -2.33 3.76
CA LEU A 82 21.82 -3.02 2.80
C LEU A 82 21.48 -2.13 1.59
N PHE A 83 21.39 -0.82 1.79
CA PHE A 83 21.10 0.18 0.75
C PHE A 83 22.34 0.95 0.27
N ALA A 84 23.49 0.82 0.93
CA ALA A 84 24.77 1.39 0.46
C ALA A 84 25.31 0.72 -0.81
N ALA A 85 24.89 -0.53 -1.08
CA ALA A 85 25.38 -1.34 -2.20
C ALA A 85 24.87 -0.90 -3.60
N GLN A 86 24.07 0.17 -3.70
CA GLN A 86 23.43 0.60 -4.96
C GLN A 86 24.06 1.85 -5.61
N HIS A 87 25.20 2.31 -5.12
CA HIS A 87 26.01 3.36 -5.75
C HIS A 87 27.44 2.87 -6.00
N ALA A 88 27.62 2.03 -7.02
CA ALA A 88 28.90 1.78 -7.67
C ALA A 88 28.69 1.66 -9.18
#